data_AF-A0A6N7L3H3-F1
#
_entry.id   AF-A0A6N7L3H3-F1
#
_cell.length_a   1.000
_cell.length_b   1.000
_cell.length_c   1.000
_cell.angle_alpha   90.00
_cell.angle_beta   90.00
_cell.angle_gamma   90.00
#
_symmetry.space_group_name_H-M   'P 1'
#
loop_
_entity.id
_entity.type
_entity.pdbx_description
1 polymer ?
#
loop_
_entity_poly.entity_id
_entity_poly.type
_entity_poly.pdbx_seq_one_letter_code
_entity_poly.pdbx_strand_id
1 'polypeptide(L)'
;MTRLQSRPATDVLVATRGEVSLAAPEYARTKLLAVLERLDEPVLTARVKLTQEANHAVARPSIAQATLDLNGRRVRAHVAATTMQEAVDLLQDRLNARIARLRTHRHHRHHAAPSAAARHEHRPQRRALGIEERRIVRHKTYSLARQTTWAAVFELEAMDHDFHLYTDAVTGCDSVVHHDGTTEAYRITSAGPAPEAEPGIAVSAHAVPGLTVAEAVSRLDLSGLPFVFFTNTETGRGNVLYHRYDGHYGLITPAD
;
A
#
# COMPACT_ATOMS: atom_id res chain seq x y z
N MET A 1 25.54 32.98 -16.20
CA MET A 1 26.11 32.13 -15.14
C MET A 1 24.99 31.32 -14.53
N THR A 2 24.72 30.14 -15.10
CA THR A 2 23.66 29.23 -14.63
C THR A 2 24.20 28.48 -13.42
N ARG A 3 23.66 28.76 -12.23
CA ARG A 3 23.97 27.96 -11.03
C ARG A 3 23.52 26.52 -11.31
N LEU A 4 24.47 25.60 -11.47
CA LEU A 4 24.24 24.19 -11.21
C LEU A 4 23.83 24.09 -9.74
N GLN A 5 22.53 24.06 -9.47
CA GLN A 5 22.03 23.61 -8.18
C GLN A 5 22.41 22.13 -8.08
N SER A 6 23.52 21.85 -7.42
CA SER A 6 23.85 20.52 -6.94
C SER A 6 22.66 20.05 -6.12
N ARG A 7 21.94 19.04 -6.61
CA ARG A 7 20.94 18.35 -5.80
C ARG A 7 21.65 17.84 -4.55
N PRO A 8 21.12 18.11 -3.34
CA PRO A 8 21.69 17.50 -2.14
C PRO A 8 21.72 15.99 -2.35
N ALA A 9 22.85 15.35 -2.08
CA ALA A 9 22.98 13.90 -2.19
C ALA A 9 21.90 13.26 -1.30
N THR A 10 20.92 12.61 -1.91
CA THR A 10 19.88 11.92 -1.14
C THR A 10 20.51 10.74 -0.44
N ASP A 11 20.63 10.81 0.89
CA ASP A 11 21.08 9.66 1.67
C ASP A 11 19.98 8.59 1.72
N VAL A 12 20.36 7.34 1.46
CA VAL A 12 19.47 6.19 1.52
C VAL A 12 19.62 5.54 2.89
N LEU A 13 18.59 5.65 3.72
CA LEU A 13 18.58 5.05 5.05
C LEU A 13 18.22 3.57 4.95
N VAL A 14 19.16 2.68 5.27
CA VAL A 14 18.92 1.24 5.26
C VAL A 14 18.81 0.72 6.69
N ALA A 15 17.71 0.03 7.00
CA ALA A 15 17.49 -0.67 8.26
C ALA A 15 17.37 -2.18 8.01
N THR A 16 17.93 -2.99 8.90
CA THR A 16 17.88 -4.46 8.84
C THR A 16 17.10 -5.03 10.03
N ARG A 17 16.53 -6.23 9.85
CA ARG A 17 15.91 -7.02 10.93
C ARG A 17 16.12 -8.51 10.66
N GLY A 18 16.51 -9.26 11.69
CA GLY A 18 16.84 -10.67 11.56
C GLY A 18 18.24 -10.89 10.98
N GLU A 19 18.55 -12.12 10.59
CA GLU A 19 19.85 -12.55 10.08
C GLU A 19 20.08 -12.12 8.62
N VAL A 20 20.05 -10.81 8.38
CA VAL A 20 20.35 -10.22 7.08
C VAL A 20 21.86 -10.27 6.84
N SER A 21 22.29 -10.66 5.63
CA SER A 21 23.71 -10.73 5.28
C SER A 21 24.39 -9.35 5.38
N LEU A 22 25.65 -9.33 5.82
CA LEU A 22 26.41 -8.07 6.06
C LEU A 22 26.59 -7.22 4.79
N ALA A 23 26.61 -7.85 3.61
CA ALA A 23 26.74 -7.14 2.32
C ALA A 23 25.40 -6.56 1.79
N ALA A 24 24.25 -7.03 2.30
CA ALA A 24 22.96 -6.64 1.76
C ALA A 24 22.61 -5.14 1.92
N PRO A 25 22.96 -4.45 3.04
CA PRO A 25 22.67 -3.03 3.16
C PRO A 25 23.35 -2.17 2.09
N GLU A 26 24.63 -2.42 1.82
CA GLU A 26 25.38 -1.71 0.78
C GLU A 26 24.89 -2.06 -0.63
N TYR A 27 24.52 -3.32 -0.86
CA TYR A 27 23.89 -3.72 -2.12
C TYR A 27 22.56 -2.99 -2.35
N ALA A 28 21.69 -2.93 -1.33
CA ALA A 28 20.43 -2.22 -1.38
C ALA A 28 20.62 -0.71 -1.59
N ARG A 29 21.59 -0.09 -0.91
CA ARG A 29 21.95 1.31 -1.10
C ARG A 29 22.34 1.58 -2.55
N THR A 30 23.27 0.80 -3.10
CA THR A 30 23.74 0.93 -4.48
C THR A 30 22.58 0.82 -5.48
N LYS A 31 21.73 -0.20 -5.32
CA LYS A 31 20.59 -0.45 -6.19
C LYS A 31 19.53 0.64 -6.13
N LEU A 32 19.27 1.19 -4.94
CA LEU A 32 18.34 2.30 -4.80
C LEU A 32 18.90 3.61 -5.36
N LEU A 33 20.17 3.92 -5.14
CA LEU A 33 20.79 5.12 -5.73
C LEU A 33 20.63 5.12 -7.26
N ALA A 34 20.82 3.98 -7.91
CA ALA A 34 20.57 3.83 -9.35
C ALA A 34 19.10 4.11 -9.76
N VAL A 35 18.12 3.86 -8.88
CA VAL A 35 16.72 4.27 -9.12
C VAL A 35 16.61 5.79 -9.00
N LEU A 36 17.17 6.38 -7.94
CA LEU A 36 17.04 7.81 -7.65
C LEU A 36 17.72 8.69 -8.72
N GLU A 37 18.85 8.24 -9.27
CA GLU A 37 19.59 8.94 -10.34
C GLU A 37 18.76 9.13 -11.62
N ARG A 38 17.76 8.28 -11.85
CA ARG A 38 16.86 8.34 -13.02
C ARG A 38 15.65 9.26 -12.80
N LEU A 39 15.55 9.89 -11.63
CA LEU A 39 14.40 10.73 -11.27
C LEU A 39 14.68 12.19 -11.59
N ASP A 40 13.73 12.80 -12.28
CA ASP A 40 13.77 14.21 -12.68
C ASP A 40 13.20 15.13 -11.60
N GLU A 41 12.68 14.58 -10.50
CA GLU A 41 12.14 15.31 -9.33
C GLU A 41 12.98 15.04 -8.07
N PRO A 42 13.04 15.98 -7.11
CA PRO A 42 13.86 15.81 -5.90
C PRO A 42 13.30 14.71 -4.99
N VAL A 43 14.21 13.91 -4.43
CA VAL A 43 13.90 12.87 -3.45
C VAL A 43 14.21 13.41 -2.06
N LEU A 44 13.16 13.65 -1.26
CA LEU A 44 13.28 14.25 0.07
C LEU A 44 13.73 13.23 1.11
N THR A 45 13.23 11.99 1.02
CA THR A 45 13.64 10.88 1.87
C THR A 45 13.66 9.58 1.07
N ALA A 46 14.61 8.69 1.39
CA ALA A 46 14.66 7.35 0.85
C ALA A 46 15.01 6.37 1.97
N ARG A 47 14.10 5.42 2.25
CA ARG A 47 14.29 4.41 3.30
C ARG A 47 14.09 3.01 2.76
N VAL A 48 15.03 2.12 3.08
CA VAL A 48 14.92 0.68 2.85
C VAL A 48 14.85 -0.04 4.18
N LYS A 49 13.98 -1.03 4.25
CA LYS A 49 13.96 -2.01 5.32
C LYS A 49 14.17 -3.39 4.71
N LEU A 50 15.25 -4.05 5.11
CA LEU A 50 15.53 -5.44 4.81
C LEU A 50 15.14 -6.29 6.02
N THR A 51 14.45 -7.40 5.80
CA THR A 51 14.03 -8.30 6.88
C THR A 51 14.28 -9.73 6.42
N GLN A 52 15.01 -10.48 7.23
CA GLN A 52 15.16 -11.93 7.08
C GLN A 52 14.21 -12.61 8.07
N GLU A 53 13.23 -13.35 7.55
CA GLU A 53 12.36 -14.19 8.38
C GLU A 53 13.16 -15.38 8.94
N ALA A 54 13.05 -15.60 10.25
CA ALA A 54 13.74 -16.70 10.93
C ALA A 54 13.07 -18.06 10.68
N ASN A 55 11.79 -18.05 10.28
CA ASN A 55 11.06 -19.29 10.03
C ASN A 55 11.42 -19.88 8.67
N HIS A 56 12.16 -20.99 8.68
CA HIS A 56 12.58 -21.70 7.47
C HIS A 56 11.42 -22.28 6.63
N ALA A 57 10.21 -22.40 7.18
CA ALA A 57 9.04 -22.83 6.42
C ALA A 57 8.49 -21.73 5.47
N VAL A 58 8.95 -20.49 5.61
CA VAL A 58 8.57 -19.39 4.72
C VAL A 58 9.30 -19.58 3.39
N ALA A 59 8.57 -19.84 2.31
CA ALA A 59 9.15 -20.08 0.98
C ALA A 59 10.01 -18.91 0.46
N ARG A 60 9.70 -17.69 0.89
CA ARG A 60 10.38 -16.45 0.47
C ARG A 60 10.75 -15.61 1.70
N PRO A 61 11.78 -16.01 2.47
CA PRO A 61 12.07 -15.44 3.78
C PRO A 61 12.76 -14.07 3.71
N SER A 62 13.28 -13.69 2.54
CA SER A 62 13.99 -12.42 2.35
C SER A 62 13.01 -11.33 1.92
N ILE A 63 12.72 -10.38 2.80
CA ILE A 63 11.75 -9.30 2.57
C ILE A 63 12.49 -7.97 2.42
N ALA A 64 12.16 -7.23 1.37
CA ALA A 64 12.68 -5.89 1.15
C ALA A 64 11.52 -4.90 0.95
N GLN A 65 11.57 -3.78 1.68
CA GLN A 65 10.59 -2.71 1.58
C GLN A 65 11.31 -1.38 1.37
N ALA A 66 10.90 -0.62 0.36
CA ALA A 66 11.33 0.76 0.18
C ALA A 66 10.19 1.74 0.41
N THR A 67 10.52 2.92 0.90
CA THR A 67 9.64 4.09 0.90
C THR A 67 10.46 5.31 0.50
N LEU A 68 10.05 5.95 -0.58
CA LEU A 68 10.65 7.14 -1.16
C LEU A 68 9.66 8.29 -1.00
N ASP A 69 10.16 9.50 -0.77
CA ASP A 69 9.37 10.73 -0.82
C ASP A 69 9.85 11.56 -2.01
N LEU A 70 9.02 11.59 -3.07
CA LEU A 70 9.27 12.29 -4.32
C LEU A 70 8.53 13.64 -4.27
N ASN A 71 9.25 14.69 -3.88
CA ASN A 71 8.70 16.04 -3.76
C ASN A 71 7.36 16.13 -2.99
N GLY A 72 7.25 15.40 -1.86
CA GLY A 72 6.06 15.33 -1.02
C GLY A 72 5.14 14.13 -1.32
N ARG A 73 5.35 13.42 -2.43
CA ARG A 73 4.57 12.23 -2.80
C ARG A 73 5.30 10.96 -2.42
N ARG A 74 4.70 10.18 -1.52
CA ARG A 74 5.31 8.94 -1.02
C ARG A 74 5.08 7.78 -2.00
N VAL A 75 6.16 7.07 -2.33
CA VAL A 75 6.13 5.87 -3.15
C VAL A 75 6.71 4.72 -2.34
N ARG A 76 5.97 3.63 -2.23
CA ARG A 76 6.35 2.43 -1.48
C ARG A 76 6.36 1.22 -2.40
N ALA A 77 7.26 0.30 -2.13
CA ALA A 77 7.30 -1.02 -2.74
C ALA A 77 7.63 -2.06 -1.65
N HIS A 78 6.97 -3.21 -1.71
CA HIS A 78 7.17 -4.29 -0.75
C HIS A 78 7.27 -5.63 -1.48
N VAL A 79 8.40 -6.31 -1.33
CA VAL A 79 8.68 -7.58 -1.99
C VAL A 79 9.23 -8.62 -1.01
N ALA A 80 9.04 -9.89 -1.35
CA ALA A 80 9.67 -11.04 -0.73
C ALA A 80 10.37 -11.86 -1.81
N ALA A 81 11.43 -12.57 -1.46
CA ALA A 81 12.25 -13.37 -2.36
C ALA A 81 12.90 -14.54 -1.62
N THR A 82 13.52 -15.45 -2.37
CA THR A 82 14.23 -16.60 -1.76
C THR A 82 15.54 -16.13 -1.12
N THR A 83 16.21 -15.15 -1.74
CA THR A 83 17.47 -14.57 -1.25
C THR A 83 17.38 -13.06 -1.09
N MET A 84 18.25 -12.50 -0.25
CA MET A 84 18.28 -11.05 -0.01
C MET A 84 18.71 -10.26 -1.26
N GLN A 85 19.60 -10.82 -2.09
CA GLN A 85 19.98 -10.19 -3.37
C GLN A 85 18.79 -10.11 -4.32
N GLU A 86 18.09 -11.23 -4.51
CA GLU A 86 16.87 -11.28 -5.33
C GLU A 86 15.80 -10.31 -4.79
N ALA A 87 15.63 -10.21 -3.46
CA ALA A 87 14.69 -9.27 -2.85
C ALA A 87 15.03 -7.80 -3.18
N VAL A 88 16.31 -7.44 -3.17
CA VAL A 88 16.77 -6.09 -3.53
C VAL A 88 16.58 -5.81 -5.02
N ASP A 89 16.85 -6.78 -5.90
CA ASP A 89 16.64 -6.64 -7.34
C ASP A 89 15.16 -6.47 -7.68
N LEU A 90 14.30 -7.33 -7.12
CA LEU A 90 12.85 -7.20 -7.27
C LEU A 90 12.31 -5.88 -6.71
N LEU A 91 12.91 -5.37 -5.63
CA LEU A 91 12.54 -4.09 -5.06
C LEU A 91 12.87 -2.94 -6.02
N GLN A 92 14.05 -2.97 -6.66
CA GLN A 92 14.44 -2.02 -7.69
C GLN A 92 13.46 -2.03 -8.86
N ASP A 93 13.13 -3.21 -9.40
CA ASP A 93 12.22 -3.35 -10.52
C ASP A 93 10.81 -2.85 -10.19
N ARG A 94 10.29 -3.22 -9.01
CA ARG A 94 8.96 -2.79 -8.55
C ARG A 94 8.87 -1.28 -8.36
N LEU A 95 9.92 -0.65 -7.81
CA LEU A 95 10.00 0.81 -7.69
C LEU A 95 9.99 1.48 -9.06
N ASN A 96 10.84 1.02 -9.99
CA ASN A 96 10.91 1.57 -11.36
C ASN A 96 9.53 1.48 -12.05
N ALA A 97 8.87 0.32 -11.98
CA ALA A 97 7.56 0.13 -12.55
C ALA A 97 6.50 1.05 -11.91
N ARG A 98 6.53 1.24 -10.59
CA ARG A 98 5.59 2.14 -9.89
C ARG A 98 5.80 3.60 -10.27
N ILE A 99 7.06 4.05 -10.27
CA ILE A 99 7.41 5.44 -10.61
C ILE A 99 7.03 5.74 -12.07
N ALA A 100 7.30 4.82 -12.99
CA ALA A 100 6.86 4.94 -14.38
C ALA A 100 5.34 5.08 -14.47
N ARG A 101 4.58 4.21 -13.78
CA ARG A 101 3.10 4.30 -13.75
C ARG A 101 2.60 5.63 -13.20
N LEU A 102 3.17 6.14 -12.10
CA LEU A 102 2.78 7.41 -11.50
C LEU A 102 3.04 8.61 -12.43
N ARG A 103 4.06 8.52 -13.30
CA ARG A 103 4.34 9.54 -14.31
C ARG A 103 3.32 9.47 -15.45
N THR A 104 2.97 8.27 -15.93
CA THR A 104 1.99 8.11 -17.02
C THR A 104 0.57 8.49 -16.60
N HIS A 105 0.14 8.09 -15.40
CA HIS A 105 -1.17 8.41 -14.85
C HIS A 105 -1.45 9.92 -14.69
N ARG A 106 -0.38 10.74 -14.60
CA ARG A 106 -0.48 12.19 -14.55
C ARG A 106 -1.05 12.78 -15.85
N HIS A 107 -0.99 12.04 -16.94
CA HIS A 107 -1.38 12.51 -18.27
C HIS A 107 -2.70 11.91 -18.77
N HIS A 108 -3.10 10.71 -18.36
CA HIS A 108 -4.31 10.03 -18.89
C HIS A 108 -5.17 9.37 -17.78
N ARG A 109 -6.46 9.75 -17.71
CA ARG A 109 -7.50 9.21 -16.80
C ARG A 109 -8.09 7.85 -17.25
N HIS A 110 -7.37 7.08 -18.07
CA HIS A 110 -7.91 5.87 -18.73
C HIS A 110 -6.98 4.65 -18.66
N HIS A 111 -6.11 4.56 -17.66
CA HIS A 111 -5.24 3.39 -17.54
C HIS A 111 -5.93 2.25 -16.80
N ALA A 112 -5.87 1.07 -17.42
CA ALA A 112 -6.26 -0.19 -16.81
C ALA A 112 -5.41 -0.44 -15.55
N ALA A 113 -6.07 -0.88 -14.49
CA ALA A 113 -5.35 -1.31 -13.29
C ALA A 113 -4.46 -2.51 -13.64
N PRO A 114 -3.24 -2.62 -13.07
CA PRO A 114 -2.41 -3.80 -13.29
C PRO A 114 -3.17 -5.06 -12.87
N SER A 115 -3.01 -6.15 -13.62
CA SER A 115 -3.69 -7.42 -13.34
C SER A 115 -3.44 -7.90 -11.91
N ALA A 116 -4.40 -8.65 -11.34
CA ALA A 116 -4.29 -9.16 -9.97
C ALA A 116 -3.01 -9.99 -9.75
N ALA A 117 -2.60 -10.79 -10.75
CA ALA A 117 -1.37 -11.57 -10.72
C ALA A 117 -0.14 -10.67 -10.60
N ALA A 118 0.01 -9.67 -11.48
CA ALA A 118 1.15 -8.75 -11.46
C ALA A 118 1.22 -7.91 -10.16
N ARG A 119 0.07 -7.57 -9.57
CA ARG A 119 0.01 -6.82 -8.30
C ARG A 119 0.57 -7.63 -7.13
N HIS A 120 0.23 -8.91 -7.06
CA HIS A 120 0.62 -9.80 -5.97
C HIS A 120 1.93 -10.54 -6.22
N GLU A 121 2.45 -10.47 -7.44
CA GLU A 121 3.74 -11.05 -7.79
C GLU A 121 4.83 -10.51 -6.86
N HIS A 122 5.60 -11.45 -6.30
CA HIS A 122 6.68 -11.17 -5.36
C HIS A 122 6.31 -10.40 -4.09
N ARG A 123 5.03 -10.21 -3.74
CA ARG A 123 4.68 -9.68 -2.42
C ARG A 123 4.92 -10.72 -1.32
N PRO A 124 5.20 -10.28 -0.09
CA PRO A 124 5.27 -11.19 1.06
C PRO A 124 3.96 -11.97 1.23
N GLN A 125 4.07 -13.24 1.59
CA GLN A 125 2.92 -14.06 1.89
C GLN A 125 2.39 -13.71 3.29
N ARG A 126 1.07 -13.68 3.44
CA ARG A 126 0.45 -13.50 4.75
C ARG A 126 0.59 -14.80 5.53
N ARG A 127 1.10 -14.73 6.76
CA ARG A 127 1.17 -15.89 7.65
C ARG A 127 -0.24 -16.40 7.93
N ALA A 128 -0.46 -17.70 7.77
CA ALA A 128 -1.70 -18.34 8.20
C ALA A 128 -1.66 -18.55 9.72
N LEU A 129 -2.62 -17.93 10.41
CA LEU A 129 -2.96 -18.21 11.81
C LEU A 129 -4.39 -18.74 11.87
N GLY A 130 -4.68 -19.62 12.84
CA GLY A 130 -6.04 -20.05 13.13
C GLY A 130 -6.90 -18.86 13.56
N ILE A 131 -8.18 -18.87 13.22
CA ILE A 131 -9.11 -17.76 13.51
C ILE A 131 -9.05 -17.37 15.00
N GLU A 132 -9.05 -18.36 15.88
CA GLU A 132 -8.97 -18.20 17.35
C GLU A 132 -7.69 -17.54 17.85
N GLU A 133 -6.61 -17.53 17.07
CA GLU A 133 -5.32 -16.91 17.42
C GLU A 133 -5.21 -15.46 16.92
N ARG A 134 -6.10 -15.04 16.01
CA ARG A 134 -6.03 -13.71 15.39
C ARG A 134 -6.54 -12.65 16.35
N ARG A 135 -5.83 -11.53 16.41
CA ARG A 135 -6.12 -10.38 17.28
C ARG A 135 -5.84 -9.10 16.52
N ILE A 136 -6.46 -7.98 16.92
CA ILE A 136 -6.07 -6.67 16.41
C ILE A 136 -4.78 -6.26 17.12
N VAL A 137 -3.65 -6.42 16.44
CA VAL A 137 -2.32 -6.08 16.99
C VAL A 137 -1.83 -4.72 16.52
N ARG A 138 -2.53 -4.11 15.55
CA ARG A 138 -2.22 -2.78 15.05
C ARG A 138 -3.50 -1.97 14.91
N HIS A 139 -3.56 -0.84 15.61
CA HIS A 139 -4.54 0.19 15.37
C HIS A 139 -3.82 1.44 14.84
N LYS A 140 -4.32 2.01 13.75
CA LYS A 140 -3.86 3.27 13.17
C LYS A 140 -5.03 4.24 13.11
N THR A 141 -4.85 5.40 13.74
CA THR A 141 -5.79 6.52 13.67
C THR A 141 -5.23 7.55 12.70
N TYR A 142 -6.01 8.00 11.72
CA TYR A 142 -5.57 8.95 10.70
C TYR A 142 -6.57 10.07 10.46
N SER A 143 -6.08 11.29 10.29
CA SER A 143 -6.86 12.34 9.64
C SER A 143 -6.99 11.98 8.16
N LEU A 144 -8.19 11.60 7.74
CA LEU A 144 -8.42 11.21 6.35
C LEU A 144 -8.28 12.42 5.42
N ALA A 145 -7.46 12.26 4.38
CA ALA A 145 -7.34 13.28 3.36
C ALA A 145 -8.68 13.43 2.63
N ARG A 146 -9.17 14.66 2.53
CA ARG A 146 -10.28 15.00 1.63
C ARG A 146 -9.73 15.12 0.21
N GLN A 147 -10.16 14.23 -0.69
CA GLN A 147 -9.59 14.14 -2.04
C GLN A 147 -10.55 13.52 -3.05
N THR A 148 -10.25 13.67 -4.33
CA THR A 148 -11.02 13.02 -5.40
C THR A 148 -10.73 11.53 -5.44
N THR A 149 -11.65 10.77 -6.02
CA THR A 149 -11.47 9.34 -6.30
C THR A 149 -10.15 9.04 -7.00
N TRP A 150 -9.82 9.78 -8.07
CA TRP A 150 -8.58 9.54 -8.81
C TRP A 150 -7.33 9.85 -8.00
N ALA A 151 -7.35 10.88 -7.15
CA ALA A 151 -6.27 11.12 -6.20
C ALA A 151 -6.11 9.95 -5.22
N ALA A 152 -7.22 9.39 -4.74
CA ALA A 152 -7.20 8.20 -3.89
C ALA A 152 -6.65 6.96 -4.63
N VAL A 153 -6.95 6.77 -5.91
CA VAL A 153 -6.33 5.74 -6.74
C VAL A 153 -4.81 5.94 -6.84
N PHE A 154 -4.35 7.18 -7.07
CA PHE A 154 -2.92 7.45 -7.12
C PHE A 154 -2.21 7.15 -5.80
N GLU A 155 -2.85 7.41 -4.66
CA GLU A 155 -2.30 7.07 -3.34
C GLU A 155 -2.31 5.56 -3.07
N LEU A 156 -3.42 4.86 -3.38
CA LEU A 156 -3.52 3.40 -3.35
C LEU A 156 -2.34 2.79 -4.11
N GLU A 157 -2.11 3.33 -5.31
CA GLU A 157 -1.05 2.89 -6.17
C GLU A 157 0.32 3.21 -5.58
N ALA A 158 0.62 4.48 -5.36
CA ALA A 158 1.92 4.95 -4.94
C ALA A 158 2.40 4.22 -3.67
N MET A 159 1.48 3.92 -2.75
CA MET A 159 1.81 3.31 -1.47
C MET A 159 1.83 1.76 -1.49
N ASP A 160 1.58 1.14 -2.64
CA ASP A 160 1.52 -0.32 -2.82
C ASP A 160 0.55 -0.94 -1.80
N HIS A 161 -0.64 -0.33 -1.68
CA HIS A 161 -1.70 -0.78 -0.79
C HIS A 161 -2.72 -1.67 -1.54
N ASP A 162 -3.48 -2.46 -0.78
CA ASP A 162 -4.62 -3.23 -1.30
C ASP A 162 -5.90 -2.38 -1.37
N PHE A 163 -5.98 -1.38 -0.50
CA PHE A 163 -7.08 -0.44 -0.38
C PHE A 163 -6.56 0.92 0.10
N HIS A 164 -7.33 1.98 -0.14
CA HIS A 164 -7.05 3.32 0.38
C HIS A 164 -8.33 3.96 0.90
N LEU A 165 -8.33 4.29 2.19
CA LEU A 165 -9.43 4.98 2.88
C LEU A 165 -9.21 6.49 2.81
N TYR A 166 -10.24 7.24 2.41
CA TYR A 166 -10.20 8.69 2.26
C TYR A 166 -11.58 9.29 2.50
N THR A 167 -11.65 10.61 2.62
CA THR A 167 -12.93 11.33 2.58
C THR A 167 -13.12 11.86 1.17
N ASP A 168 -14.22 11.47 0.51
CA ASP A 168 -14.49 11.92 -0.85
C ASP A 168 -14.70 13.44 -0.89
N ALA A 169 -14.03 14.12 -1.82
CA ALA A 169 -14.07 15.57 -1.90
C ALA A 169 -15.44 16.12 -2.29
N VAL A 170 -16.25 15.34 -3.02
CA VAL A 170 -17.57 15.76 -3.52
C VAL A 170 -18.64 15.40 -2.52
N THR A 171 -18.76 14.13 -2.13
CA THR A 171 -19.83 13.66 -1.24
C THR A 171 -19.54 13.93 0.23
N GLY A 172 -18.28 14.21 0.59
CA GLY A 172 -17.83 14.34 1.98
C GLY A 172 -17.87 13.03 2.77
N CYS A 173 -18.19 11.91 2.13
CA CYS A 173 -18.34 10.61 2.80
C CYS A 173 -17.01 9.88 2.86
N ASP A 174 -16.79 9.14 3.96
CA ASP A 174 -15.66 8.22 4.04
C ASP A 174 -15.85 7.11 3.00
N SER A 175 -14.82 6.90 2.20
CA SER A 175 -14.84 6.00 1.05
C SER A 175 -13.55 5.19 0.98
N VAL A 176 -13.66 3.97 0.47
CA VAL A 176 -12.51 3.10 0.20
C VAL A 176 -12.44 2.82 -1.28
N VAL A 177 -11.29 3.12 -1.88
CA VAL A 177 -10.93 2.64 -3.21
C VAL A 177 -10.00 1.43 -3.09
N HIS A 178 -10.23 0.42 -3.90
CA HIS A 178 -9.39 -0.77 -4.00
C HIS A 178 -9.35 -1.26 -5.44
N HIS A 179 -8.42 -2.15 -5.73
CA HIS A 179 -8.41 -2.82 -7.01
C HIS A 179 -9.56 -3.82 -7.10
N ASP A 180 -10.26 -3.85 -8.24
CA ASP A 180 -11.18 -4.94 -8.50
C ASP A 180 -10.38 -6.24 -8.70
N GLY A 181 -10.78 -7.29 -8.01
CA GLY A 181 -10.09 -8.59 -8.03
C GLY A 181 -10.40 -9.39 -9.29
N THR A 182 -11.49 -9.04 -9.99
CA THR A 182 -12.02 -9.77 -11.14
C THR A 182 -11.81 -9.03 -12.47
N THR A 183 -11.50 -7.74 -12.42
CA THR A 183 -11.32 -6.89 -13.59
C THR A 183 -10.06 -6.03 -13.46
N GLU A 184 -9.57 -5.48 -14.57
CA GLU A 184 -8.50 -4.47 -14.58
C GLU A 184 -9.03 -3.06 -14.26
N ALA A 185 -9.95 -2.96 -13.30
CA ALA A 185 -10.56 -1.72 -12.86
C ALA A 185 -10.33 -1.45 -11.37
N TYR A 186 -10.70 -0.25 -10.95
CA TYR A 186 -10.79 0.10 -9.54
C TYR A 186 -12.24 0.02 -9.07
N ARG A 187 -12.44 -0.17 -7.76
CA ARG A 187 -13.75 -0.18 -7.14
C ARG A 187 -13.78 0.76 -5.94
N ILE A 188 -14.82 1.59 -5.87
CA ILE A 188 -15.10 2.44 -4.71
C ILE A 188 -16.27 1.87 -3.93
N THR A 189 -16.19 1.93 -2.61
CA THR A 189 -17.33 1.74 -1.71
C THR A 189 -17.40 2.93 -0.75
N SER A 190 -18.58 3.53 -0.59
CA SER A 190 -18.81 4.74 0.22
C SER A 190 -19.71 4.44 1.41
N ALA A 191 -19.39 5.01 2.58
CA ALA A 191 -20.21 4.88 3.79
C ALA A 191 -21.54 5.65 3.72
N GLY A 192 -21.73 6.47 2.69
CA GLY A 192 -22.95 7.24 2.43
C GLY A 192 -23.29 7.24 0.94
N PRO A 193 -23.83 8.35 0.40
CA PRO A 193 -24.01 8.51 -1.05
C PRO A 193 -22.74 8.15 -1.80
N ALA A 194 -22.90 7.33 -2.83
CA ALA A 194 -21.79 6.93 -3.64
C ALA A 194 -21.33 8.12 -4.52
N PRO A 195 -20.01 8.30 -4.72
CA PRO A 195 -19.53 9.30 -5.66
C PRO A 195 -20.00 8.95 -7.08
N GLU A 196 -19.95 9.94 -7.97
CA GLU A 196 -20.25 9.72 -9.38
C GLU A 196 -19.29 8.69 -9.99
N ALA A 197 -19.81 7.88 -10.91
CA ALA A 197 -19.00 6.90 -11.60
C ALA A 197 -18.00 7.59 -12.53
N GLU A 198 -16.74 7.16 -12.45
CA GLU A 198 -15.64 7.68 -13.27
C GLU A 198 -15.15 6.56 -14.20
N PRO A 199 -14.71 6.86 -15.43
CA PRO A 199 -14.20 5.85 -16.35
C PRO A 199 -13.10 4.99 -15.71
N GLY A 200 -13.20 3.66 -15.78
CA GLY A 200 -12.21 2.76 -15.16
C GLY A 200 -12.34 2.59 -13.64
N ILE A 201 -13.34 3.23 -13.01
CA ILE A 201 -13.62 3.10 -11.58
C ILE A 201 -15.10 2.75 -11.36
N ALA A 202 -15.33 1.50 -11.00
CA ALA A 202 -16.66 1.00 -10.67
C ALA A 202 -17.09 1.46 -9.28
N VAL A 203 -18.34 1.87 -9.16
CA VAL A 203 -18.96 2.19 -7.87
C VAL A 203 -19.68 0.95 -7.35
N SER A 204 -19.44 0.58 -6.10
CA SER A 204 -20.16 -0.52 -5.44
C SER A 204 -21.64 -0.13 -5.26
N ALA A 205 -22.54 -1.00 -5.70
CA ALA A 205 -23.98 -0.86 -5.46
C ALA A 205 -24.40 -1.29 -4.03
N HIS A 206 -23.51 -1.98 -3.29
CA HIS A 206 -23.82 -2.49 -1.96
C HIS A 206 -23.55 -1.42 -0.90
N ALA A 207 -24.53 -1.20 -0.03
CA ALA A 207 -24.37 -0.35 1.13
C ALA A 207 -23.31 -0.90 2.08
N VAL A 208 -22.56 0.01 2.69
CA VAL A 208 -21.59 -0.32 3.73
C VAL A 208 -22.34 -0.68 5.01
N PRO A 209 -22.06 -1.85 5.62
CA PRO A 209 -22.74 -2.26 6.83
C PRO A 209 -22.30 -1.37 8.01
N GLY A 210 -23.26 -1.03 8.88
CA GLY A 210 -22.99 -0.50 10.21
C GLY A 210 -22.58 -1.64 11.14
N LEU A 211 -21.35 -1.63 11.68
CA LEU A 211 -20.82 -2.69 12.53
C LEU A 211 -20.04 -2.13 13.73
N THR A 212 -20.03 -2.88 14.81
CA THR A 212 -19.00 -2.80 15.85
C THR A 212 -17.68 -3.39 15.33
N VAL A 213 -16.57 -3.10 16.00
CA VAL A 213 -15.26 -3.71 15.64
C VAL A 213 -15.30 -5.24 15.76
N ALA A 214 -15.99 -5.77 16.78
CA ALA A 214 -16.12 -7.22 16.99
C ALA A 214 -16.89 -7.90 15.84
N GLU A 215 -18.00 -7.31 15.39
CA GLU A 215 -18.75 -7.83 14.25
C GLU A 215 -17.95 -7.74 12.95
N ALA A 216 -17.16 -6.69 12.77
CA ALA A 216 -16.25 -6.57 11.63
C ALA A 216 -15.18 -7.68 11.61
N VAL A 217 -14.67 -8.09 12.77
CA VAL A 217 -13.76 -9.25 12.90
C VAL A 217 -14.47 -10.52 12.46
N SER A 218 -15.65 -10.82 13.03
CA SER A 218 -16.44 -11.99 12.65
C SER A 218 -16.74 -12.02 11.15
N ARG A 219 -17.07 -10.87 10.55
CA ARG A 219 -17.33 -10.76 9.11
C ARG A 219 -16.09 -11.00 8.27
N LEU A 220 -14.93 -10.47 8.67
CA LEU A 220 -13.67 -10.68 7.95
C LEU A 220 -13.30 -12.17 7.96
N ASP A 221 -13.47 -12.86 9.09
CA ASP A 221 -13.21 -14.30 9.20
C ASP A 221 -14.16 -15.15 8.35
N LEU A 222 -15.46 -14.84 8.34
CA LEU A 222 -16.46 -15.61 7.59
C LEU A 222 -16.40 -15.38 6.08
N SER A 223 -16.02 -14.18 5.65
CA SER A 223 -16.04 -13.81 4.23
C SER A 223 -14.77 -14.19 3.48
N GLY A 224 -13.64 -14.37 4.19
CA GLY A 224 -12.33 -14.59 3.57
C GLY A 224 -11.83 -13.41 2.74
N LEU A 225 -12.46 -12.23 2.86
CA LEU A 225 -12.07 -11.03 2.15
C LEU A 225 -10.70 -10.52 2.64
N PRO A 226 -9.94 -9.77 1.81
CA PRO A 226 -8.66 -9.22 2.25
C PRO A 226 -8.80 -8.13 3.33
N PHE A 227 -9.96 -7.47 3.38
CA PHE A 227 -10.35 -6.44 4.34
C PHE A 227 -11.88 -6.28 4.39
N VAL A 228 -12.38 -5.63 5.44
CA VAL A 228 -13.78 -5.19 5.60
C VAL A 228 -13.79 -3.67 5.80
N PHE A 229 -14.51 -2.97 4.92
CA PHE A 229 -14.89 -1.56 5.13
C PHE A 229 -16.30 -1.53 5.75
N PHE A 230 -16.47 -0.77 6.82
CA PHE A 230 -17.72 -0.70 7.57
C PHE A 230 -17.91 0.69 8.18
N THR A 231 -19.15 1.08 8.44
CA THR A 231 -19.46 2.27 9.23
C THR A 231 -19.47 1.85 10.69
N ASN A 232 -18.62 2.45 11.52
CA ASN A 232 -18.60 2.13 12.94
C ASN A 232 -19.87 2.66 13.61
N THR A 233 -20.57 1.80 14.37
CA THR A 233 -21.86 2.14 14.99
C THR A 233 -21.76 3.16 16.13
N GLU A 234 -20.59 3.32 16.74
CA GLU A 234 -20.35 4.26 17.83
C GLU A 234 -19.99 5.65 17.28
N THR A 235 -19.19 5.72 16.22
CA THR A 235 -18.67 6.99 15.68
C THR A 235 -19.41 7.47 14.43
N GLY A 236 -20.14 6.59 13.74
CA GLY A 236 -20.74 6.86 12.44
C GLY A 236 -19.71 7.04 11.30
N ARG A 237 -18.42 6.80 11.57
CA ARG A 237 -17.32 7.00 10.61
C ARG A 237 -16.92 5.71 9.91
N GLY A 238 -16.37 5.84 8.71
CA GLY A 238 -15.90 4.71 7.91
C GLY A 238 -14.58 4.14 8.43
N ASN A 239 -14.58 2.87 8.85
CA ASN A 239 -13.42 2.15 9.36
C ASN A 239 -13.03 0.99 8.44
N VAL A 240 -11.74 0.61 8.45
CA VAL A 240 -11.25 -0.57 7.72
C VAL A 240 -10.53 -1.54 8.65
N LEU A 241 -11.01 -2.79 8.68
CA LEU A 241 -10.33 -3.93 9.30
C LEU A 241 -9.68 -4.78 8.20
N TYR A 242 -8.43 -5.20 8.36
CA TYR A 242 -7.70 -5.95 7.32
C TYR A 242 -6.72 -6.98 7.90
N HIS A 243 -6.38 -8.01 7.12
CA HIS A 243 -5.33 -8.94 7.51
C HIS A 243 -3.94 -8.35 7.27
N ARG A 244 -3.06 -8.52 8.25
CA ARG A 244 -1.65 -8.17 8.19
C ARG A 244 -0.81 -9.34 7.67
N TYR A 245 0.42 -9.05 7.29
CA TYR A 245 1.37 -10.08 6.87
C TYR A 245 1.79 -11.04 8.00
N ASP A 246 1.74 -10.59 9.26
CA ASP A 246 2.01 -11.43 10.44
C ASP A 246 0.84 -12.37 10.81
N GLY A 247 -0.26 -12.34 10.05
CA GLY A 247 -1.43 -13.20 10.22
C GLY A 247 -2.49 -12.63 11.16
N HIS A 248 -2.18 -11.55 11.89
CA HIS A 248 -3.12 -10.84 12.76
C HIS A 248 -3.90 -9.75 11.99
N TYR A 249 -4.72 -8.98 12.71
CA TYR A 249 -5.50 -7.89 12.15
C TYR A 249 -4.87 -6.52 12.36
N GLY A 250 -5.09 -5.65 11.38
CA GLY A 250 -4.95 -4.21 11.52
C GLY A 250 -6.31 -3.53 11.45
N LEU A 251 -6.50 -2.52 12.28
CA LEU A 251 -7.66 -1.63 12.26
C LEU A 251 -7.20 -0.22 11.88
N ILE A 252 -7.90 0.39 10.93
CA ILE A 252 -7.74 1.80 10.57
C ILE A 252 -9.03 2.52 10.91
N THR A 253 -8.91 3.60 11.68
CA THR A 253 -10.01 4.49 12.04
C THR A 253 -9.68 5.93 11.68
N PRO A 254 -10.66 6.75 11.28
CA PRO A 254 -10.48 8.18 11.19
C PRO A 254 -10.14 8.77 12.57
N ALA A 255 -9.35 9.83 12.58
CA ALA A 255 -9.25 10.72 13.72
C ALA A 255 -10.55 11.53 13.84
N ASP A 256 -10.91 11.87 15.07
CA ASP A 256 -12.03 12.76 15.40
C ASP A 256 -11.82 14.17 14.80
#